data_AF-A0A3S1AXX8-F1
#
_entry.id   AF-A0A3S1AXX8-F1
#
_cell.length_a   1.000
_cell.length_b   1.000
_cell.length_c   1.000
_cell.angle_alpha   90.00
_cell.angle_beta   90.00
_cell.angle_gamma   90.00
#
_symmetry.space_group_name_H-M   'P 1'
#
loop_
_entity.id
_entity.type
_entity.pdbx_description
1 polymer ?
#
loop_
_entity_poly.entity_id
_entity_poly.type
_entity_poly.pdbx_seq_one_letter_code
_entity_poly.pdbx_strand_id
1 'polypeptide(L)'
;MENMHIVFWLLKDISWCMIWKPLGVAMIFPTLIISIVIAWRTRQFMSELCHNVAISVWISANSYWMISEFFHFDEHHIWGGITYKHLALIPFITGLLILMYFYLWWQPRNKEETEIIEA
;
A
#
# COMPACT_ATOMS: atom_id res chain seq x y z
N MET A 1 19.75 0.79 4.39
CA MET A 1 19.03 1.28 3.19
C MET A 1 17.53 0.96 3.26
N GLU A 2 16.93 0.99 4.46
CA GLU A 2 15.52 0.61 4.63
C GLU A 2 14.59 1.71 4.11
N ASN A 3 14.90 2.99 4.35
CA ASN A 3 14.02 4.13 4.00
C ASN A 3 14.09 4.61 2.54
N MET A 4 14.93 4.02 1.70
CA MET A 4 15.07 4.47 0.30
C MET A 4 13.81 4.22 -0.54
N HIS A 5 12.98 3.25 -0.16
CA HIS A 5 11.71 2.96 -0.82
C HIS A 5 10.75 4.17 -0.77
N ILE A 6 10.84 5.00 0.27
CA ILE A 6 10.03 6.22 0.43
C ILE A 6 10.34 7.21 -0.70
N VAL A 7 11.59 7.28 -1.17
CA VAL A 7 11.96 8.17 -2.27
C VAL A 7 11.26 7.78 -3.57
N PHE A 8 11.20 6.47 -3.88
CA PHE A 8 10.49 5.98 -5.06
C PHE A 8 9.00 6.23 -4.97
N TRP A 9 8.43 6.06 -3.78
CA TRP A 9 7.03 6.38 -3.52
C TRP A 9 6.74 7.87 -3.73
N LEU A 10 7.53 8.77 -3.13
CA LEU A 10 7.35 10.22 -3.30
C LEU A 10 7.51 10.66 -4.77
N LEU A 11 8.48 10.10 -5.50
CA LEU A 11 8.70 10.44 -6.90
C LEU A 11 7.53 9.97 -7.79
N LYS A 12 6.96 8.79 -7.51
CA LYS A 12 5.73 8.31 -8.16
C LYS A 12 4.58 9.30 -7.92
N ASP A 13 4.35 9.69 -6.67
CA ASP A 13 3.21 10.54 -6.31
C ASP A 13 3.38 11.99 -6.82
N ILE A 14 4.61 12.52 -6.89
CA ILE A 14 4.91 13.79 -7.58
C ILE A 14 4.60 13.67 -9.07
N SER A 15 5.00 12.57 -9.70
CA SER A 15 4.71 12.32 -11.12
C SER A 15 3.21 12.25 -11.38
N TRP A 16 2.44 11.72 -10.43
CA TRP A 16 0.99 11.72 -10.49
C TRP A 16 0.41 13.13 -10.38
N CYS A 17 0.85 13.92 -9.39
CA CYS A 17 0.42 15.31 -9.21
C CYS A 17 0.69 16.18 -10.45
N MET A 18 1.82 15.95 -11.13
CA MET A 18 2.20 16.64 -12.36
C MET A 18 1.62 16.01 -13.64
N ILE A 19 0.83 14.94 -13.52
CA ILE A 19 0.19 14.20 -14.63
C ILE A 19 1.23 13.66 -15.64
N TRP A 20 2.42 13.29 -15.16
CA TRP A 20 3.48 12.69 -15.95
C TRP A 20 3.22 11.19 -16.18
N LYS A 21 2.24 10.87 -17.04
CA LYS A 21 1.73 9.51 -17.29
C LYS A 21 2.82 8.43 -17.44
N PRO A 22 3.81 8.53 -18.37
CA PRO A 22 4.79 7.47 -18.56
C PRO A 22 5.73 7.30 -17.36
N LEU A 23 6.13 8.42 -16.72
CA LEU A 23 7.01 8.38 -15.56
C LEU A 23 6.27 7.82 -14.34
N GLY A 24 5.04 8.27 -14.08
CA GLY A 24 4.21 7.77 -12.99
C GLY A 24 3.98 6.27 -13.09
N VAL A 25 3.60 5.76 -14.27
CA VAL A 25 3.39 4.31 -14.50
C VAL A 25 4.70 3.53 -14.35
N ALA A 26 5.81 4.02 -14.90
CA ALA A 26 7.11 3.38 -14.74
C ALA A 26 7.53 3.29 -13.26
N MET A 27 7.21 4.31 -12.46
CA MET A 27 7.51 4.39 -11.02
C MET A 27 6.62 3.51 -10.13
N ILE A 28 5.53 2.94 -10.65
CA ILE A 28 4.74 1.92 -9.91
C ILE A 28 5.60 0.69 -9.63
N PHE A 29 6.34 0.22 -10.63
CA PHE A 29 7.13 -1.00 -10.54
C PHE A 29 8.19 -0.97 -9.44
N PRO A 30 9.14 -0.01 -9.41
CA PRO A 30 10.16 0.02 -8.35
C PRO A 30 9.52 0.19 -6.97
N THR A 31 8.49 1.03 -6.84
CA THR A 31 7.80 1.27 -5.56
C THR A 31 7.13 0.00 -5.04
N LEU A 32 6.38 -0.71 -5.89
CA LEU A 32 5.66 -1.92 -5.51
C LEU A 32 6.62 -3.08 -5.23
N ILE A 33 7.63 -3.29 -6.10
CA ILE A 33 8.64 -4.35 -5.94
C ILE A 33 9.36 -4.18 -4.61
N ILE A 34 9.81 -2.95 -4.29
CA ILE A 34 10.52 -2.73 -3.03
C ILE A 34 9.60 -2.96 -1.83
N SER A 35 8.33 -2.50 -1.88
CA SER A 35 7.38 -2.75 -0.79
C SER A 35 7.17 -4.24 -0.50
N ILE A 36 7.02 -5.05 -1.56
CA ILE A 36 6.84 -6.50 -1.45
C ILE A 36 8.11 -7.17 -0.93
N VAL A 37 9.29 -6.73 -1.41
CA VAL A 37 10.58 -7.26 -0.94
C VAL A 37 10.80 -6.97 0.55
N ILE A 38 10.42 -5.78 1.02
CA ILE A 38 10.49 -5.43 2.45
C ILE A 38 9.54 -6.33 3.25
N ALA A 39 8.28 -6.44 2.83
CA ALA A 39 7.31 -7.33 3.47
C ALA A 39 7.79 -8.79 3.54
N TRP A 40 8.42 -9.29 2.47
CA TRP A 40 8.98 -10.64 2.44
C TRP A 40 10.19 -10.81 3.38
N ARG A 41 11.07 -9.80 3.45
CA ARG A 41 12.24 -9.83 4.35
C ARG A 41 11.81 -9.79 5.82
N THR A 42 10.82 -8.98 6.17
CA THR A 42 10.36 -8.83 7.55
C THR A 42 9.36 -9.91 7.99
N ARG A 43 9.16 -10.97 7.19
CA ARG A 43 8.23 -12.07 7.51
C ARG A 43 8.52 -12.81 8.81
N GLN A 44 9.72 -12.64 9.37
CA GLN A 44 10.12 -13.22 10.65
C GLN A 44 9.53 -12.46 11.84
N PHE A 45 9.20 -11.17 11.66
CA PHE A 45 8.60 -10.32 12.69
C PHE A 45 7.14 -10.06 12.30
N MET A 46 6.20 -10.66 13.02
CA MET A 46 4.78 -10.57 12.66
C MET A 46 4.26 -9.11 12.67
N SER A 47 4.75 -8.29 13.60
CA SER A 47 4.44 -6.85 13.65
C SER A 47 4.82 -6.13 12.37
N GLU A 48 6.08 -6.26 11.96
CA GLU A 48 6.61 -5.64 10.75
C GLU A 48 5.94 -6.22 9.50
N LEU A 49 5.68 -7.52 9.46
CA LEU A 49 5.00 -8.16 8.33
C LEU A 49 3.60 -7.59 8.13
N CYS A 50 2.77 -7.50 9.17
CA CYS A 50 1.41 -6.95 9.06
C CYS A 50 1.43 -5.50 8.55
N HIS A 51 2.33 -4.67 9.08
CA HIS A 51 2.50 -3.29 8.62
C HIS A 51 2.97 -3.21 7.17
N ASN A 52 4.02 -3.95 6.81
CA ASN A 52 4.60 -3.90 5.48
C ASN A 52 3.67 -4.48 4.41
N VAL A 53 2.87 -5.51 4.75
CA VAL A 53 1.81 -6.03 3.87
C VAL A 53 0.70 -5.00 3.71
N ALA A 54 0.25 -4.36 4.80
CA ALA A 54 -0.76 -3.30 4.71
C ALA A 54 -0.29 -2.15 3.81
N ILE A 55 0.96 -1.70 3.95
CA ILE A 55 1.58 -0.69 3.08
C ILE A 55 1.65 -1.17 1.63
N SER A 56 2.02 -2.43 1.39
CA SER A 56 2.10 -2.98 0.01
C SER A 56 0.72 -3.00 -0.67
N VAL A 57 -0.33 -3.38 0.07
CA VAL A 57 -1.72 -3.34 -0.42
C VAL A 57 -2.16 -1.89 -0.65
N TRP A 58 -1.77 -0.97 0.23
CA TRP A 58 -2.06 0.47 0.08
C TRP A 58 -1.40 1.08 -1.16
N ILE A 59 -0.11 0.78 -1.39
CA ILE A 59 0.62 1.21 -2.59
C ILE A 59 -0.06 0.64 -3.85
N SER A 60 -0.55 -0.60 -3.80
CA SER A 60 -1.30 -1.21 -4.91
C SER A 60 -2.60 -0.46 -5.18
N ALA A 61 -3.38 -0.13 -4.14
CA ALA A 61 -4.60 0.66 -4.23
C ALA A 61 -4.36 2.04 -4.86
N ASN A 62 -3.35 2.74 -4.36
CA ASN A 62 -2.95 4.06 -4.83
C ASN A 62 -2.46 4.01 -6.29
N SER A 63 -1.73 2.96 -6.67
CA SER A 63 -1.30 2.76 -8.06
C SER A 63 -2.47 2.48 -9.00
N TYR A 64 -3.47 1.71 -8.55
CA TYR A 64 -4.69 1.49 -9.32
C TYR A 64 -5.48 2.78 -9.53
N TRP A 65 -5.66 3.60 -8.49
CA TRP A 65 -6.31 4.90 -8.60
C TRP A 65 -5.57 5.82 -9.58
N MET A 66 -4.25 5.93 -9.45
CA MET A 66 -3.42 6.71 -10.38
C MET A 66 -3.61 6.26 -11.84
N ILE A 67 -3.63 4.94 -12.11
CA ILE A 67 -3.90 4.42 -13.46
C ILE A 67 -5.31 4.83 -13.90
N SER A 68 -6.32 4.75 -13.03
CA SER A 68 -7.69 5.13 -13.40
C SER A 68 -7.80 6.58 -13.86
N GLU A 69 -7.07 7.51 -13.21
CA GLU A 69 -7.03 8.92 -13.61
C GLU A 69 -6.19 9.14 -14.88
N PHE A 70 -5.05 8.47 -15.02
CA PHE A 70 -4.21 8.61 -16.22
C PHE A 70 -4.90 8.15 -17.49
N PHE A 71 -5.75 7.14 -17.40
CA PHE A 71 -6.50 6.63 -18.54
C PHE A 71 -7.94 7.18 -18.60
N HIS A 72 -8.29 8.14 -17.72
CA HIS A 72 -9.59 8.82 -17.68
C HIS A 72 -10.79 7.86 -17.64
N PHE A 73 -10.62 6.70 -16.99
CA PHE A 73 -11.71 5.75 -16.78
C PHE A 73 -12.28 5.79 -15.36
N ASP A 74 -11.77 6.69 -14.52
CA ASP A 74 -12.23 6.95 -13.17
C ASP A 74 -13.71 7.39 -13.09
N GLU A 75 -14.23 8.03 -14.15
CA GLU A 75 -15.64 8.43 -14.31
C GLU A 75 -16.51 7.36 -14.98
N HIS A 76 -15.91 6.30 -15.54
CA HIS A 76 -16.71 5.22 -16.11
C HIS A 76 -17.47 4.49 -14.99
N HIS A 77 -18.77 4.33 -15.22
CA HIS A 77 -19.66 3.67 -14.29
C HIS A 77 -19.58 2.17 -14.53
N ILE A 78 -19.25 1.41 -13.49
CA ILE A 78 -19.20 -0.06 -13.56
C ILE A 78 -20.62 -0.60 -13.35
N TRP A 79 -21.29 -0.11 -12.31
CA TRP A 79 -22.63 -0.54 -11.93
C TRP A 79 -23.29 0.48 -11.00
N GLY A 80 -24.49 0.95 -11.35
CA GLY A 80 -25.17 2.02 -10.61
C GLY A 80 -24.32 3.30 -10.55
N GLY A 81 -24.27 3.97 -9.40
CA GLY A 81 -23.42 5.16 -9.15
C GLY A 81 -21.96 4.87 -8.77
N ILE A 82 -21.52 3.60 -8.88
CA ILE A 82 -20.15 3.19 -8.54
C ILE A 82 -19.27 3.34 -9.77
N THR A 83 -18.30 4.26 -9.68
CA THR A 83 -17.29 4.46 -10.73
C THR A 83 -16.01 3.66 -10.47
N TYR A 84 -15.16 3.45 -11.48
CA TYR A 84 -13.91 2.67 -11.33
C TYR A 84 -12.99 3.18 -10.21
N LYS A 85 -12.99 4.48 -9.90
CA LYS A 85 -12.22 5.00 -8.76
C LYS A 85 -12.62 4.35 -7.43
N HIS A 86 -13.88 3.97 -7.27
CA HIS A 86 -14.37 3.33 -6.04
C HIS A 86 -13.83 1.91 -5.87
N LEU A 87 -13.40 1.25 -6.95
CA LEU A 87 -12.71 -0.04 -6.82
C LEU A 87 -11.37 0.09 -6.09
N ALA A 88 -10.73 1.26 -6.14
CA ALA A 88 -9.51 1.53 -5.38
C ALA A 88 -9.76 1.49 -3.86
N LEU A 89 -10.98 1.78 -3.40
CA LEU A 89 -11.33 1.76 -1.98
C LEU A 89 -11.26 0.36 -1.38
N ILE A 90 -11.50 -0.69 -2.18
CA ILE A 90 -11.45 -2.08 -1.71
C ILE A 90 -10.07 -2.41 -1.13
N PRO A 91 -8.95 -2.28 -1.88
CA PRO A 91 -7.63 -2.52 -1.33
C PRO A 91 -7.24 -1.49 -0.25
N PHE A 92 -7.68 -0.23 -0.31
CA PHE A 92 -7.44 0.72 0.81
C PHE A 92 -8.05 0.23 2.13
N ILE A 93 -9.32 -0.20 2.09
CA ILE A 93 -10.02 -0.75 3.25
C ILE A 93 -9.34 -2.05 3.71
N THR A 94 -8.92 -2.92 2.78
CA THR A 94 -8.19 -4.14 3.13
C THR A 94 -6.88 -3.82 3.88
N GLY A 95 -6.10 -2.84 3.43
CA GLY A 95 -4.89 -2.40 4.14
C GLY A 95 -5.20 -1.90 5.55
N LEU A 96 -6.26 -1.11 5.71
CA LEU A 96 -6.71 -0.63 7.01
C LEU A 96 -7.19 -1.78 7.92
N LEU A 97 -7.91 -2.75 7.38
CA LEU A 97 -8.38 -3.93 8.13
C LEU A 97 -7.22 -4.79 8.61
N ILE A 98 -6.15 -4.94 7.83
CA ILE A 98 -4.93 -5.65 8.25
C ILE A 98 -4.30 -4.96 9.46
N LEU A 99 -4.19 -3.63 9.43
CA LEU A 99 -3.67 -2.87 10.58
C LEU A 99 -4.61 -2.96 11.79
N MET A 100 -5.92 -2.82 11.59
CA MET A 100 -6.90 -2.97 12.67
C MET A 100 -6.83 -4.36 13.30
N TYR A 101 -6.71 -5.42 12.51
CA TYR A 101 -6.51 -6.78 13.01
C TYR A 101 -5.24 -6.88 13.86
N PHE A 102 -4.13 -6.29 13.40
CA PHE A 102 -2.88 -6.30 14.13
C PHE A 102 -3.00 -5.60 15.49
N TYR A 103 -3.49 -4.35 15.52
CA TYR A 103 -3.56 -3.56 16.75
C TYR A 103 -4.67 -4.00 17.72
N LEU A 104 -5.85 -4.37 17.21
CA LEU A 104 -7.00 -4.69 18.06
C LEU A 104 -7.02 -6.14 18.54
N TRP A 105 -6.41 -7.06 17.79
CA TRP A 105 -6.49 -8.49 18.09
C TRP A 105 -5.14 -9.13 18.37
N TRP A 106 -4.15 -8.93 17.49
CA TRP A 106 -2.87 -9.64 17.57
C TRP A 106 -1.96 -9.11 18.69
N GLN A 107 -1.72 -7.79 18.72
CA GLN A 107 -0.89 -7.14 19.72
C GLN A 107 -1.33 -7.43 21.18
N PRO A 108 -2.62 -7.32 21.55
CA PRO A 108 -3.03 -7.58 22.93
C PRO A 108 -2.91 -9.06 23.34
N ARG A 109 -2.90 -10.00 22.39
CA ARG A 109 -2.75 -11.45 22.65
C ARG A 109 -1.29 -11.90 22.77
N ASN A 110 -0.36 -11.19 22.13
CA ASN A 110 1.06 -11.57 22.07
C ASN A 110 1.96 -10.54 22.79
N LYS A 111 1.46 -9.96 23.89
CA LYS A 111 2.19 -8.95 24.68
C LYS A 111 3.53 -9.47 25.21
N GLU A 112 3.57 -10.72 25.68
CA GLU A 112 4.80 -11.33 26.21
C GLU A 112 5.91 -11.48 25.14
N GLU A 113 5.58 -11.86 23.90
CA GLU A 113 6.56 -11.92 22.82
C GLU A 113 7.04 -10.54 22.36
N THR A 114 6.19 -9.52 22.48
CA THR A 114 6.54 -8.14 22.05
C THR A 114 7.52 -7.52 23.04
N GLU A 115 7.30 -7.69 24.36
CA GLU A 115 8.20 -7.20 25.40
C GLU A 115 9.58 -7.89 25.38
N ILE A 116 9.65 -9.17 25.00
CA ILE A 116 10.93 -9.91 24.90
C ILE A 116 11.79 -9.46 23.70
N ILE A 117 11.16 -8.98 22.62
CA ILE A 117 11.89 -8.48 21.43
C ILE A 117 12.37 -7.03 21.64
N GLU A 118 11.70 -6.26 22.50
CA GLU A 118 12.04 -4.85 22.80
C GLU A 118 13.01 -4.68 23.99
N ALA A 119 13.28 -5.75 24.76
CA ALA A 119 14.19 -5.77 25.92
C ALA A 119 15.61 -6.21 25.55
#